data_AF-A0A497ELH1-F1
#
_entry.id   AF-A0A497ELH1-F1
#
_cell.length_a   1.000
_cell.length_b   1.000
_cell.length_c   1.000
_cell.angle_alpha   90.00
_cell.angle_beta   90.00
_cell.angle_gamma   90.00
#
_symmetry.space_group_name_H-M   'P 1'
#
loop_
_entity.id
_entity.type
_entity.pdbx_description
1 polymer ?
#
loop_
_entity_poly.entity_id
_entity_poly.type
_entity_poly.pdbx_seq_one_letter_code
_entity_poly.pdbx_strand_id
1 'polypeptide(L)'
;MQYTLGRSLGNIFRYWSTRYIWEAVVRCPRCGRSVPTDARFCPYCGCSMNGATSSYAPLEDLEELGAVASALRKYLPKEWVCEVDKKRRRLLLRPSFKASFLVGFAHTSRPATTSALTLVLEEALRRAEEELKIKLVPERISALTYVAKTPILYYKAYKATSSTSE
;
A
#
# COMPACT_ATOMS: atom_id res chain seq x y z
N MET A 1 -18.38 18.66 13.22
CA MET A 1 -18.30 17.93 11.94
C MET A 1 -16.87 17.44 11.61
N GLN A 2 -16.15 16.84 12.57
CA GLN A 2 -14.79 16.28 12.33
C GLN A 2 -14.75 14.74 12.47
N TYR A 3 -15.83 14.12 12.95
CA TYR A 3 -15.85 12.72 13.38
C TYR A 3 -16.20 11.70 12.28
N THR A 4 -16.66 12.12 11.10
CA THR A 4 -17.12 11.20 10.04
C THR A 4 -16.03 10.81 9.04
N LEU A 5 -15.10 11.72 8.71
CA LEU A 5 -13.89 11.38 7.95
C LEU A 5 -13.04 10.36 8.71
N GLY A 6 -12.95 10.49 10.05
CA GLY A 6 -12.27 9.52 10.91
C GLY A 6 -12.91 8.12 10.91
N ARG A 7 -14.24 8.00 10.74
CA ARG A 7 -14.91 6.69 10.59
C ARG A 7 -14.71 6.06 9.21
N SER A 8 -14.74 6.85 8.14
CA SER A 8 -14.51 6.36 6.77
C SER A 8 -13.05 5.96 6.55
N LEU A 9 -12.10 6.81 6.97
CA LEU A 9 -10.67 6.49 6.97
C LEU A 9 -10.31 5.40 8.00
N GLY A 10 -11.03 5.34 9.13
CA GLY A 10 -10.93 4.25 10.10
C GLY A 10 -11.42 2.92 9.52
N ASN A 11 -12.46 2.93 8.67
CA ASN A 11 -12.87 1.76 7.90
C ASN A 11 -11.84 1.38 6.83
N ILE A 12 -11.17 2.34 6.20
CA ILE A 12 -10.07 2.08 5.25
C ILE A 12 -8.87 1.43 5.96
N PHE A 13 -8.47 1.95 7.12
CA PHE A 13 -7.40 1.36 7.94
C PHE A 13 -7.79 -0.03 8.48
N ARG A 14 -9.05 -0.22 8.90
CA ARG A 14 -9.60 -1.51 9.36
C ARG A 14 -9.80 -2.52 8.23
N TYR A 15 -10.12 -2.06 7.03
CA TYR A 15 -10.27 -2.90 5.84
C TYR A 15 -8.88 -3.29 5.29
N TRP A 16 -7.92 -2.37 5.25
CA TRP A 16 -6.51 -2.68 4.97
C TRP A 16 -5.91 -3.61 6.01
N SER A 17 -6.24 -3.44 7.30
CA SER A 17 -5.84 -4.41 8.30
C SER A 17 -6.45 -5.78 7.98
N THR A 18 -7.71 -5.88 7.56
CA THR A 18 -8.31 -7.20 7.28
C THR A 18 -7.78 -7.85 5.99
N ARG A 19 -7.36 -7.06 4.98
CA ARG A 19 -6.87 -7.54 3.66
C ARG A 19 -5.34 -7.69 3.57
N TYR A 20 -4.58 -6.91 4.35
CA TYR A 20 -3.10 -6.94 4.43
C TYR A 20 -2.56 -7.45 5.76
N ILE A 21 -3.40 -7.80 6.76
CA ILE A 21 -3.04 -8.79 7.79
C ILE A 21 -3.13 -10.17 7.14
N TRP A 22 -2.19 -10.43 6.26
CA TRP A 22 -1.40 -11.61 6.49
C TRP A 22 -0.11 -11.02 7.01
N GLU A 23 0.11 -11.08 8.32
CA GLU A 23 1.48 -11.27 8.79
C GLU A 23 1.98 -12.46 7.97
N ALA A 24 2.72 -12.20 6.89
CA ALA A 24 3.31 -13.27 6.14
C ALA A 24 4.25 -13.94 7.13
N VAL A 25 3.84 -15.08 7.68
CA VAL A 25 4.59 -15.73 8.74
C VAL A 25 5.65 -16.60 8.09
N VAL A 26 6.88 -16.45 8.54
CA VAL A 26 7.98 -17.35 8.23
C VAL A 26 8.30 -18.20 9.46
N ARG A 27 8.68 -19.46 9.26
CA ARG A 27 9.15 -20.29 10.37
C ARG A 27 10.58 -19.92 10.72
N CYS A 28 10.84 -19.70 12.01
CA CYS A 28 12.19 -19.52 12.49
C CYS A 28 13.02 -20.79 12.20
N PRO A 29 14.18 -20.68 11.53
CA PRO A 29 15.02 -21.83 11.22
C PRO A 29 15.59 -22.51 12.48
N ARG A 30 15.66 -21.79 13.60
CA ARG A 30 16.21 -22.31 14.86
C ARG A 30 15.18 -22.99 15.76
N CYS A 31 13.97 -22.43 15.88
CA CYS A 31 12.97 -22.93 16.83
C CYS A 31 11.66 -23.40 16.18
N GLY A 32 11.52 -23.27 14.86
CA GLY A 32 10.36 -23.74 14.09
C GLY A 32 9.08 -22.92 14.27
N ARG A 33 9.04 -21.97 15.20
CA ARG A 33 7.85 -21.14 15.46
C ARG A 33 7.59 -20.16 14.32
N SER A 34 6.32 -19.86 14.10
CA SER A 34 5.90 -18.81 13.18
C SER A 34 6.29 -17.43 13.70
N VAL A 35 6.92 -16.64 12.84
CA VAL A 35 7.42 -15.29 13.11
C VAL A 35 6.99 -14.39 11.95
N PRO A 36 6.68 -13.10 12.18
CA PRO A 36 6.43 -12.15 11.09
C PRO A 36 7.60 -12.08 10.09
N THR A 37 7.32 -11.97 8.79
CA THR A 37 8.35 -11.89 7.73
C THR A 37 9.21 -10.64 7.80
N ASP A 38 8.72 -9.58 8.44
CA ASP A 38 9.46 -8.34 8.67
C ASP A 38 10.30 -8.38 9.95
N ALA A 39 10.15 -9.43 10.78
CA ALA A 39 10.93 -9.58 12.00
C ALA A 39 12.39 -9.84 11.64
N ARG A 40 13.30 -9.00 12.15
CA ARG A 40 14.76 -9.19 12.03
C ARG A 40 15.30 -10.28 12.94
N PHE A 41 14.60 -10.55 14.04
CA PHE A 41 14.94 -11.55 15.04
C PHE A 41 13.70 -12.31 15.48
N CYS A 42 13.84 -13.61 15.77
CA CYS A 42 12.77 -14.40 16.34
C CYS A 42 12.51 -13.97 17.80
N PRO A 43 11.29 -13.53 18.16
CA PRO A 43 10.98 -13.08 19.53
C PRO A 43 11.02 -14.21 20.56
N TYR A 44 10.98 -15.47 20.11
CA TYR A 44 10.95 -16.64 20.98
C TYR A 44 12.34 -17.22 21.27
N CYS A 45 13.32 -17.03 20.38
CA CYS A 45 14.63 -17.67 20.51
C CYS A 45 15.83 -16.77 20.20
N GLY A 46 15.60 -15.52 19.79
CA GLY A 46 16.64 -14.53 19.48
C GLY A 46 17.43 -14.79 18.19
N CYS A 47 17.10 -15.84 17.41
CA CYS A 47 17.80 -16.12 16.16
C CYS A 47 17.53 -15.03 15.12
N SER A 48 18.58 -14.60 14.41
CA SER A 48 18.44 -13.66 13.29
C SER A 48 17.63 -14.31 12.16
N MET A 49 16.69 -13.54 11.64
CA MET A 49 15.78 -13.95 10.56
C MET A 49 16.28 -13.45 9.19
N ASN A 50 17.53 -13.01 9.08
CA ASN A 50 18.15 -12.46 7.85
C ASN A 50 18.19 -13.41 6.64
N GLY A 51 17.63 -14.63 6.76
CA GLY A 51 17.52 -15.61 5.68
C GLY A 51 16.08 -15.98 5.29
N ALA A 52 15.07 -15.35 5.89
CA ALA A 52 13.69 -15.50 5.42
C ALA A 52 13.50 -14.60 4.18
N THR A 53 14.08 -15.01 3.05
CA THR A 53 13.81 -14.38 1.76
C THR A 53 12.33 -14.57 1.46
N SER A 54 11.52 -13.59 1.84
CA SER A 54 10.23 -13.38 1.19
C SER A 54 10.49 -13.49 -0.31
N SER A 55 9.64 -14.21 -1.05
CA SER A 55 9.71 -14.27 -2.52
C SER A 55 9.57 -12.89 -3.17
N TYR A 56 9.41 -11.84 -2.37
CA TYR A 56 9.35 -10.45 -2.72
C TYR A 56 10.42 -9.65 -1.95
N ALA A 57 11.28 -8.95 -2.68
CA ALA A 57 12.29 -8.03 -2.15
C ALA A 57 11.76 -6.58 -2.14
N PRO A 58 12.04 -5.78 -1.09
CA PRO A 58 11.66 -4.37 -1.06
C PRO A 58 12.25 -3.59 -2.25
N LEU A 59 11.43 -2.82 -2.95
CA LEU A 59 11.85 -1.87 -3.98
C LEU A 59 12.30 -0.58 -3.30
N GLU A 60 13.60 -0.45 -3.04
CA GLU A 60 14.18 0.77 -2.46
C GLU A 60 14.86 1.68 -3.49
N ASP A 61 15.17 1.14 -4.66
CA ASP A 61 15.78 1.90 -5.73
C ASP A 61 14.78 2.90 -6.35
N LEU A 62 15.23 4.13 -6.58
CA LEU A 62 14.36 5.22 -7.05
C LEU A 62 13.99 5.07 -8.52
N GLU A 63 14.85 4.48 -9.33
CA GLU A 63 14.60 4.23 -10.76
C GLU A 63 13.57 3.11 -10.90
N GLU A 64 13.74 2.01 -10.18
CA GLU A 64 12.77 0.91 -10.14
C GLU A 64 11.41 1.37 -9.61
N LEU A 65 11.39 2.18 -8.53
CA LEU A 65 10.16 2.80 -8.04
C LEU A 65 9.51 3.74 -9.07
N GLY A 66 10.31 4.49 -9.83
CA GLY A 66 9.84 5.35 -10.92
C GLY A 66 9.22 4.56 -12.08
N ALA A 67 9.81 3.42 -12.43
CA ALA A 67 9.28 2.50 -13.42
C ALA A 67 7.94 1.92 -12.97
N VAL A 68 7.84 1.46 -11.72
CA VAL A 68 6.58 0.98 -11.13
C VAL A 68 5.51 2.09 -11.12
N ALA A 69 5.86 3.30 -10.68
CA ALA A 69 4.92 4.43 -10.68
C ALA A 69 4.38 4.75 -12.08
N SER A 70 5.24 4.66 -13.10
CA SER A 70 4.88 4.88 -14.50
C SER A 70 3.98 3.76 -15.03
N ALA A 71 4.32 2.50 -14.74
CA ALA A 71 3.53 1.33 -15.14
C ALA A 71 2.13 1.36 -14.50
N LEU A 72 2.03 1.73 -13.23
CA LEU A 72 0.76 1.82 -12.50
C LEU A 72 -0.24 2.78 -13.16
N ARG A 73 0.20 3.81 -13.89
CA ARG A 73 -0.69 4.76 -14.59
C ARG A 73 -1.67 4.06 -15.55
N LYS A 74 -1.32 2.91 -16.11
CA LYS A 74 -2.19 2.13 -17.02
C LYS A 74 -3.34 1.46 -16.27
N TYR A 75 -3.13 1.11 -15.01
CA TYR A 75 -4.10 0.37 -14.18
C TYR A 75 -4.96 1.31 -13.35
N LEU A 76 -4.38 2.44 -12.93
CA LEU A 76 -5.05 3.38 -12.06
C LEU A 76 -6.26 4.03 -12.74
N PRO A 77 -7.34 4.30 -11.98
CA PRO A 77 -8.47 5.03 -12.53
C PRO A 77 -8.01 6.44 -12.97
N LYS A 78 -8.66 7.01 -14.00
CA LYS A 78 -8.29 8.32 -14.60
C LYS A 78 -8.13 9.45 -13.58
N GLU A 79 -8.89 9.37 -12.50
CA GLU A 79 -8.90 10.36 -11.42
C GLU A 79 -7.85 10.10 -10.33
N TRP A 80 -6.94 9.15 -10.49
CA TRP A 80 -5.87 8.85 -9.55
C TRP A 80 -4.50 9.17 -10.13
N VAL A 81 -3.62 9.66 -9.26
CA VAL A 81 -2.23 9.98 -9.56
C VAL A 81 -1.35 9.12 -8.66
N CYS A 82 -0.29 8.56 -9.25
CA CYS A 82 0.79 7.89 -8.53
C CYS A 82 2.09 8.69 -8.70
N GLU A 83 2.68 9.08 -7.57
CA GLU A 83 3.93 9.84 -7.49
C GLU A 83 4.96 9.07 -6.64
N VAL A 84 6.24 9.34 -6.83
CA VAL A 84 7.31 8.75 -6.00
C VAL A 84 7.73 9.76 -4.93
N ASP A 85 7.55 9.40 -3.65
CA ASP A 85 8.16 10.12 -2.54
C ASP A 85 9.63 9.68 -2.43
N LYS A 86 10.53 10.48 -3.01
CA LYS A 86 11.97 10.22 -3.04
C LYS A 86 12.58 10.14 -1.63
N LYS A 87 12.07 10.93 -0.69
CA LYS A 87 12.62 11.00 0.68
C LYS A 87 12.30 9.72 1.46
N ARG A 88 11.10 9.17 1.26
CA ARG A 88 10.63 7.98 1.99
C ARG A 88 10.80 6.68 1.20
N ARG A 89 11.15 6.75 -0.09
CA ARG A 89 11.18 5.61 -1.01
C ARG A 89 9.82 4.89 -1.01
N ARG A 90 8.76 5.65 -1.29
CA ARG A 90 7.37 5.17 -1.29
C ARG A 90 6.63 5.65 -2.53
N LEU A 91 5.59 4.91 -2.88
CA LEU A 91 4.59 5.38 -3.83
C LEU A 91 3.51 6.16 -3.08
N LEU A 92 3.17 7.33 -3.60
CA LEU A 92 2.09 8.19 -3.11
C LEU A 92 0.94 8.11 -4.10
N LEU A 93 -0.17 7.55 -3.66
CA LEU A 93 -1.40 7.49 -4.45
C LEU A 93 -2.42 8.47 -3.88
N ARG A 94 -2.94 9.33 -4.76
CA ARG A 94 -3.92 10.34 -4.40
C ARG A 94 -4.88 10.62 -5.55
N PRO A 95 -6.12 11.04 -5.29
CA PRO A 95 -6.99 11.59 -6.31
C PRO A 95 -6.37 12.81 -7.00
N SER A 96 -6.76 13.00 -8.25
CA SER A 96 -6.45 14.17 -9.05
C SER A 96 -7.05 15.43 -8.39
N PHE A 97 -6.50 16.60 -8.71
CA PHE A 97 -7.07 17.86 -8.22
C PHE A 97 -8.50 18.08 -8.76
N LYS A 98 -8.79 17.62 -9.98
CA LYS A 98 -10.13 17.68 -10.58
C LYS A 98 -11.13 16.80 -9.83
N ALA A 99 -10.74 15.57 -9.47
CA ALA A 99 -11.53 14.69 -8.61
C ALA A 99 -11.81 15.33 -7.24
N SER A 100 -10.77 15.91 -6.65
CA SER A 100 -10.84 16.54 -5.31
C SER A 100 -11.77 17.75 -5.31
N PHE A 101 -11.79 18.53 -6.39
CA PHE A 101 -12.65 19.69 -6.56
C PHE A 101 -14.13 19.31 -6.72
N LEU A 102 -14.44 18.25 -7.48
CA LEU A 102 -15.81 17.76 -7.66
C LEU A 102 -16.43 17.23 -6.35
N VAL A 103 -15.62 16.59 -5.48
CA VAL A 103 -16.05 16.16 -4.13
C VAL A 103 -16.30 17.36 -3.19
N GLY A 104 -15.69 18.50 -3.47
CA GLY A 104 -15.89 19.77 -2.75
C GLY A 104 -17.32 20.31 -2.87
N PHE A 105 -17.98 20.13 -4.02
CA PHE A 105 -19.32 20.68 -4.29
C PHE A 105 -20.48 19.73 -3.97
N ALA A 106 -20.25 18.40 -3.94
CA ALA A 106 -21.27 17.42 -3.56
C ALA A 106 -21.42 17.32 -2.03
N HIS A 107 -22.18 18.25 -1.42
CA HIS A 107 -22.24 18.40 0.03
C HIS A 107 -23.15 17.38 0.77
N THR A 108 -23.76 16.40 0.09
CA THR A 108 -24.80 15.53 0.68
C THR A 108 -24.52 14.01 0.71
N SER A 109 -23.45 13.47 0.09
CA SER A 109 -23.17 12.01 0.11
C SER A 109 -21.69 11.58 0.23
N ARG A 110 -20.84 12.45 0.78
CA ARG A 110 -19.37 12.28 0.86
C ARG A 110 -18.83 10.92 1.37
N PRO A 111 -19.37 10.26 2.42
CA PRO A 111 -18.78 9.02 2.93
C PRO A 111 -18.93 7.81 1.97
N ALA A 112 -19.97 7.77 1.15
CA ALA A 112 -20.16 6.72 0.15
C ALA A 112 -19.15 6.87 -1.00
N THR A 113 -18.87 8.11 -1.41
CA THR A 113 -17.93 8.42 -2.50
C THR A 113 -16.49 8.09 -2.13
N THR A 114 -16.05 8.38 -0.91
CA THR A 114 -14.68 8.01 -0.45
C THR A 114 -14.51 6.48 -0.44
N SER A 115 -15.51 5.75 0.05
CA SER A 115 -15.48 4.28 0.11
C SER A 115 -15.43 3.66 -1.28
N ALA A 116 -16.24 4.17 -2.22
CA ALA A 116 -16.24 3.71 -3.61
C ALA A 116 -14.90 3.98 -4.32
N LEU A 117 -14.31 5.16 -4.13
CA LEU A 117 -13.00 5.50 -4.70
C LEU A 117 -11.89 4.58 -4.19
N THR A 118 -11.91 4.22 -2.90
CA THR A 118 -10.94 3.29 -2.33
C THR A 118 -11.10 1.89 -2.90
N LEU A 119 -12.33 1.37 -3.01
CA LEU A 119 -12.57 0.03 -3.57
C LEU A 119 -12.12 -0.08 -5.03
N VAL A 120 -12.43 0.93 -5.85
CA VAL A 120 -12.02 0.98 -7.26
C VAL A 120 -10.49 1.05 -7.38
N LEU A 121 -9.83 1.82 -6.51
CA LEU A 121 -8.38 1.87 -6.46
C LEU A 121 -7.79 0.49 -6.11
N GLU A 122 -8.28 -0.15 -5.05
CA GLU A 122 -7.76 -1.44 -4.59
C GLU A 122 -7.89 -2.53 -5.66
N GLU A 123 -9.00 -2.54 -6.40
CA GLU A 123 -9.20 -3.48 -7.49
C GLU A 123 -8.22 -3.23 -8.64
N ALA A 124 -7.93 -1.96 -8.96
CA ALA A 124 -6.91 -1.60 -9.93
C ALA A 124 -5.50 -2.02 -9.47
N LEU A 125 -5.18 -1.82 -8.20
CA LEU A 125 -3.89 -2.23 -7.63
C LEU A 125 -3.71 -3.75 -7.66
N ARG A 126 -4.75 -4.52 -7.34
CA ARG A 126 -4.69 -6.00 -7.41
C ARG A 126 -4.29 -6.49 -8.81
N ARG A 127 -4.92 -5.95 -9.85
CA ARG A 127 -4.58 -6.32 -11.24
C ARG A 127 -3.14 -5.93 -11.58
N ALA A 128 -2.69 -4.76 -11.12
CA ALA A 128 -1.33 -4.32 -11.34
C ALA A 128 -0.30 -5.21 -10.63
N GLU A 129 -0.57 -5.65 -9.39
CA GLU A 129 0.29 -6.58 -8.65
C GLU A 129 0.46 -7.91 -9.40
N GLU A 130 -0.64 -8.48 -9.89
CA GLU A 130 -0.66 -9.77 -10.60
C GLU A 130 0.09 -9.72 -11.94
N GLU A 131 -0.12 -8.67 -12.72
CA GLU A 131 0.50 -8.50 -14.05
C GLU A 131 1.95 -8.06 -13.97
N LEU A 132 2.27 -7.09 -13.10
CA LEU A 132 3.63 -6.55 -12.96
C LEU A 132 4.52 -7.41 -12.06
N LYS A 133 3.99 -8.47 -11.46
CA LYS A 133 4.69 -9.34 -10.48
C LYS A 133 5.32 -8.54 -9.34
N ILE A 134 4.59 -7.51 -8.90
CA ILE A 134 4.95 -6.67 -7.75
C ILE A 134 3.93 -6.89 -6.62
N LYS A 135 4.30 -6.45 -5.42
CA LYS A 135 3.40 -6.38 -4.27
C LYS A 135 3.41 -4.96 -3.72
N LEU A 136 2.24 -4.37 -3.53
CA LEU A 136 2.01 -3.03 -3.04
C LEU A 136 1.38 -3.09 -1.66
N VAL A 137 2.16 -2.81 -0.63
CA VAL A 137 1.68 -2.85 0.76
C VAL A 137 1.35 -1.42 1.22
N PRO A 138 0.11 -1.12 1.62
CA PRO A 138 -0.24 0.17 2.20
C PRO A 138 0.53 0.35 3.51
N GLU A 139 1.26 1.46 3.64
CA GLU A 139 2.07 1.76 4.83
C GLU A 139 1.34 2.74 5.75
N ARG A 140 0.80 3.83 5.20
CA ARG A 140 0.14 4.88 6.00
C ARG A 140 -0.72 5.81 5.16
N ILE A 141 -1.61 6.51 5.85
CA ILE A 141 -2.37 7.63 5.31
C ILE A 141 -1.61 8.93 5.62
N SER A 142 -1.53 9.84 4.66
CA SER A 142 -0.95 11.17 4.86
C SER A 142 -1.82 12.03 5.77
N ALA A 143 -1.21 12.82 6.66
CA ALA A 143 -1.94 13.81 7.45
C ALA A 143 -2.68 14.84 6.57
N LEU A 144 -2.18 15.11 5.36
CA LEU A 144 -2.84 15.97 4.39
C LEU A 144 -4.22 15.44 3.98
N THR A 145 -4.49 14.15 4.13
CA THR A 145 -5.81 13.54 3.84
C THR A 145 -6.92 14.21 4.63
N TYR A 146 -6.68 14.57 5.89
CA TYR A 146 -7.69 15.19 6.75
C TYR A 146 -7.99 16.64 6.36
N VAL A 147 -6.96 17.37 5.92
CA VAL A 147 -7.08 18.77 5.50
C VAL A 147 -7.67 18.86 4.09
N ALA A 148 -7.14 18.07 3.15
CA ALA A 148 -7.61 18.02 1.76
C ALA A 148 -8.95 17.28 1.61
N LYS A 149 -9.39 16.54 2.64
CA LYS A 149 -10.58 15.69 2.63
C LYS A 149 -10.59 14.66 1.48
N THR A 150 -9.42 14.24 1.02
CA THR A 150 -9.24 13.24 -0.04
C THR A 150 -8.18 12.22 0.37
N PRO A 151 -8.34 10.93 0.04
CA PRO A 151 -7.41 9.89 0.47
C PRO A 151 -6.03 10.09 -0.18
N ILE A 152 -5.02 10.36 0.64
CA ILE A 152 -3.61 10.41 0.22
C ILE A 152 -2.88 9.27 0.91
N LEU A 153 -2.46 8.28 0.13
CA LEU A 153 -2.09 6.96 0.62
C LEU A 153 -0.65 6.64 0.22
N TYR A 154 0.13 6.16 1.18
CA TYR A 154 1.50 5.71 0.94
C TYR A 154 1.55 4.19 0.83
N TYR A 155 2.27 3.71 -0.18
CA TYR A 155 2.53 2.29 -0.42
C TYR A 155 4.03 2.00 -0.48
N LYS A 156 4.41 0.86 0.09
CA LYS A 156 5.68 0.18 -0.19
C LYS A 156 5.49 -0.74 -1.38
N ALA A 157 6.44 -0.73 -2.30
CA ALA A 157 6.47 -1.71 -3.38
C ALA A 157 7.51 -2.79 -3.07
N TYR A 158 7.23 -4.01 -3.50
CA TYR A 158 8.15 -5.13 -3.48
C TYR A 158 8.12 -5.82 -4.85
N LYS A 159 9.25 -6.30 -5.34
CA LYS A 159 9.35 -7.06 -6.59
C LYS A 159 9.57 -8.52 -6.29
N ALA A 160 9.00 -9.41 -7.10
CA ALA A 160 9.30 -10.84 -6.98
C ALA A 160 10.81 -11.08 -7.17
N THR A 161 11.42 -11.84 -6.27
CA THR A 161 12.78 -12.34 -6.47
C THR A 161 12.71 -13.49 -7.47
N SER A 162 13.17 -13.28 -8.70
CA SER A 162 13.36 -14.39 -9.63
C SER A 162 14.35 -15.36 -8.98
N SER A 163 13.88 -16.54 -8.59
CA SER A 163 14.77 -17.65 -8.27
C SER A 163 15.46 -18.06 -9.57
N THR A 164 16.56 -17.40 -9.90
CA THR A 164 17.48 -17.88 -10.93
C THR A 164 18.14 -19.13 -10.34
N SER A 165 17.48 -20.27 -10.51
CA SER A 165 18.12 -21.57 -10.47
C SER A 165 18.84 -21.73 -11.81
N GLU A 166 20.11 -21.31 -11.84
CA GLU A 166 21.11 -21.85 -12.76
C GLU A 166 21.81 -23.04 -12.09
#